data_AF-A0AAU2G8N9-F1
#
_entry.id   AF-A0AAU2G8N9-F1
#
_cell.length_a   1.000
_cell.length_b   1.000
_cell.length_c   1.000
_cell.angle_alpha   90.00
_cell.angle_beta   90.00
_cell.angle_gamma   90.00
#
_symmetry.space_group_name_H-M   'P 1'
#
loop_
_entity.id
_entity.type
_entity.pdbx_description
1 polymer ?
#
loop_
_entity_poly.entity_id
_entity_poly.type
_entity_poly.pdbx_seq_one_letter_code
_entity_poly.pdbx_strand_id
1 'polypeptide(L)'
;MEDLHRRLIRIGLKALAEDFGYRRAGGYAVRAHRLVSRVSDDVDLFTPIGRAEGQLPQAIARLTEAYRMAPRSAGRTRRTERV
;
A
#
# COMPACT_ATOMS: atom_id res chain seq x y z
N MET A 1 13.34 -2.15 -3.77
CA MET A 1 11.98 -2.27 -3.20
C MET A 1 11.74 -3.75 -3.15
N GLU A 2 11.39 -4.34 -2.01
CA GLU A 2 10.86 -5.70 -2.04
C GLU A 2 9.71 -5.74 -3.06
N ASP A 3 9.72 -6.74 -3.94
CA ASP A 3 8.76 -6.81 -5.04
C ASP A 3 7.31 -6.80 -4.56
N LEU A 4 7.08 -7.29 -3.33
CA LEU A 4 5.81 -7.23 -2.65
C LEU A 4 5.33 -5.80 -2.38
N HIS A 5 6.13 -4.95 -1.72
CA HIS A 5 5.67 -3.60 -1.32
C HIS A 5 5.42 -2.71 -2.54
N ARG A 6 6.28 -2.80 -3.57
CA ARG A 6 6.06 -2.09 -4.84
C ARG A 6 4.74 -2.50 -5.48
N ARG A 7 4.41 -3.79 -5.41
CA ARG A 7 3.19 -4.35 -5.98
C ARG A 7 1.94 -3.93 -5.18
N LEU A 8 1.99 -3.99 -3.86
CA LEU A 8 0.91 -3.52 -2.99
C LEU A 8 0.60 -2.04 -3.22
N ILE A 9 1.62 -1.18 -3.26
CA ILE A 9 1.46 0.25 -3.58
C ILE A 9 0.77 0.43 -4.94
N ARG A 10 1.18 -0.31 -5.96
CA ARG A 10 0.61 -0.20 -7.31
C ARG A 10 -0.86 -0.62 -7.35
N ILE A 11 -1.20 -1.75 -6.73
CA ILE A 11 -2.58 -2.26 -6.69
C ILE A 11 -3.45 -1.28 -5.90
N GLY A 12 -3.01 -0.84 -4.73
CA GLY A 12 -3.78 0.07 -3.90
C GLY A 12 -4.01 1.43 -4.56
N LEU A 13 -2.98 2.01 -5.18
CA LEU A 13 -3.15 3.26 -5.93
C LEU A 13 -4.05 3.08 -7.15
N LYS A 14 -3.92 1.98 -7.90
CA LYS A 14 -4.84 1.68 -9.02
C LYS A 14 -6.29 1.56 -8.55
N ALA A 15 -6.52 0.98 -7.37
CA ALA A 15 -7.85 0.75 -6.84
C ALA A 15 -8.50 2.00 -6.23
N LEU A 16 -7.71 2.93 -5.69
CA LEU A 16 -8.24 3.98 -4.80
C LEU A 16 -7.90 5.42 -5.21
N ALA A 17 -6.91 5.64 -6.09
CA ALA A 17 -6.37 6.99 -6.30
C ALA A 17 -7.36 7.94 -6.99
N GLU A 18 -8.16 7.41 -7.92
CA GLU A 18 -9.13 8.17 -8.70
C GLU A 18 -10.43 8.37 -7.92
N ASP A 19 -11.08 7.26 -7.54
CA ASP A 19 -12.40 7.28 -6.89
C ASP A 19 -12.35 7.87 -5.47
N PHE A 20 -11.30 7.55 -4.71
CA PHE A 20 -11.22 7.83 -3.29
C PHE A 20 -10.11 8.83 -2.92
N GLY A 21 -9.35 9.32 -3.90
CA GLY A 21 -8.32 10.34 -3.69
C GLY A 21 -7.05 9.86 -2.98
N TYR A 22 -6.84 8.55 -2.87
CA TYR A 22 -5.68 8.02 -2.14
C TYR A 22 -4.35 8.33 -2.84
N ARG A 23 -3.31 8.54 -2.04
CA ARG A 23 -1.92 8.78 -2.46
C ARG A 23 -0.97 8.00 -1.54
N ARG A 24 0.28 7.83 -1.98
CA ARG A 24 1.31 7.14 -1.18
C ARG A 24 1.75 8.02 -0.01
N ALA A 25 1.89 7.41 1.18
CA ALA A 25 2.33 8.05 2.41
C ALA A 25 3.60 7.39 2.99
N GLY A 26 4.01 7.85 4.17
CA GLY A 26 4.97 7.20 5.03
C GLY A 26 6.37 7.04 4.43
N GLY A 27 7.06 5.98 4.83
CA GLY A 27 8.46 5.73 4.45
C GLY A 27 8.66 5.66 2.93
N TYR A 28 7.69 5.11 2.20
CA TYR A 28 7.76 5.02 0.74
C TYR A 28 7.46 6.33 0.01
N ALA A 29 6.72 7.27 0.61
CA ALA A 29 6.61 8.63 0.08
C ALA A 29 7.94 9.37 0.21
N VAL A 30 8.52 9.38 1.41
CA VAL A 30 9.81 10.05 1.69
C VAL A 30 10.95 9.48 0.85
N ARG A 31 11.02 8.14 0.73
CA ARG A 31 12.03 7.46 -0.09
C ARG A 31 11.95 7.83 -1.57
N ALA A 32 10.77 8.13 -2.09
CA ALA A 32 10.63 8.49 -3.51
C ALA A 32 11.23 9.86 -3.84
N HIS A 33 11.35 10.73 -2.85
CA HIS A 33 12.08 11.99 -2.96
C HIS A 33 13.56 11.84 -2.60
N ARG A 34 14.07 10.61 -2.47
CA ARG A 34 15.48 10.26 -2.18
C ARG A 34 16.01 10.85 -0.86
N LEU A 35 15.12 11.19 0.07
CA LEU A 35 15.49 11.72 1.39
C LEU A 35 16.00 10.62 2.33
N VAL A 36 15.56 9.37 2.11
CA VAL A 36 16.02 8.19 2.86
C VAL A 36 16.27 7.02 1.91
N SER A 37 17.20 6.13 2.27
CA SER A 37 17.54 4.93 1.49
C SER A 37 16.98 3.64 2.08
N ARG A 38 16.55 3.65 3.35
CA ARG A 38 16.02 2.47 4.05
C ARG A 38 14.75 1.91 3.40
N VAL A 39 14.54 0.61 3.58
CA VAL A 39 13.27 -0.04 3.26
C VAL A 39 12.25 0.32 4.36
N SER A 40 10.99 0.52 4.00
CA SER A 40 9.89 0.61 4.98
C SER A 40 9.33 -0.78 5.21
N ASP A 41 9.05 -1.10 6.47
CA ASP A 41 8.49 -2.38 6.90
C ASP A 41 7.04 -2.55 6.44
N ASP A 42 6.36 -1.45 6.13
CA ASP A 42 4.94 -1.35 5.78
C ASP A 42 4.68 -0.46 4.56
N VAL A 43 3.42 -0.47 4.10
CA VAL A 43 2.93 0.33 2.98
C VAL A 43 1.80 1.23 3.47
N ASP A 44 2.04 2.54 3.42
CA ASP A 44 1.03 3.55 3.77
C ASP A 44 0.40 4.17 2.54
N LEU A 45 -0.93 4.27 2.57
CA LEU A 45 -1.72 5.12 1.68
C LEU A 45 -2.54 6.10 2.54
N PHE A 46 -2.69 7.33 2.07
CA PHE A 46 -3.50 8.34 2.76
C PHE A 46 -4.49 8.99 1.78
N THR A 47 -5.56 9.56 2.32
CA THR A 47 -6.56 10.34 1.59
C THR A 47 -6.94 11.57 2.42
N PRO A 48 -7.42 12.68 1.83
CA PRO A 48 -7.90 13.83 2.59
C PRO A 48 -8.97 13.45 3.63
N ILE A 49 -8.90 14.05 4.82
CA ILE A 49 -9.77 13.68 5.95
C ILE A 49 -11.26 13.79 5.63
N GLY A 50 -11.68 14.83 4.91
CA GLY A 50 -13.07 15.01 4.49
C GLY A 50 -13.59 13.94 3.53
N ARG A 51 -12.72 13.19 2.85
CA ARG A 51 -13.12 11.98 2.10
C ARG A 51 -13.15 10.75 3.00
N ALA A 52 -12.18 10.61 3.91
CA ALA A 52 -12.10 9.48 4.82
C ALA A 52 -13.37 9.34 5.68
N GLU A 53 -13.89 10.44 6.21
CA GLU A 53 -15.07 10.45 7.11
C GLU A 53 -16.31 9.74 6.52
N GLY A 54 -16.52 9.83 5.21
CA GLY A 54 -17.67 9.22 4.53
C GLY A 54 -17.37 8.01 3.65
N GLN A 55 -16.11 7.79 3.28
CA GLN A 55 -15.74 6.84 2.21
C GLN A 55 -14.77 5.75 2.66
N LEU A 56 -14.24 5.83 3.89
CA LEU A 56 -13.24 4.89 4.38
C LEU A 56 -13.71 3.42 4.33
N PRO A 57 -14.93 3.05 4.76
CA PRO A 57 -15.39 1.67 4.67
C PRO A 57 -15.43 1.13 3.22
N GLN A 58 -15.89 1.93 2.26
CA GLN A 58 -15.98 1.55 0.85
C GLN A 58 -14.58 1.44 0.23
N ALA A 59 -13.67 2.33 0.58
CA ALA A 59 -12.27 2.28 0.15
C ALA A 59 -11.58 1.02 0.68
N ILE A 60 -11.77 0.67 1.95
CA ILE A 60 -11.22 -0.56 2.55
C ILE A 60 -11.78 -1.80 1.85
N ALA A 61 -13.08 -1.84 1.57
CA ALA A 61 -13.71 -2.95 0.86
C ALA A 61 -13.11 -3.13 -0.56
N ARG A 62 -12.98 -2.03 -1.32
CA ARG A 62 -12.38 -2.05 -2.66
C ARG A 62 -10.92 -2.47 -2.64
N LEU A 63 -10.15 -1.97 -1.67
CA LEU A 63 -8.74 -2.33 -1.52
C LEU A 63 -8.56 -3.81 -1.18
N THR A 64 -9.39 -4.32 -0.27
CA THR A 64 -9.38 -5.73 0.13
C THR A 64 -9.67 -6.63 -1.07
N GLU A 65 -10.67 -6.29 -1.87
CA GLU A 65 -11.01 -7.04 -3.07
C GLU A 65 -9.88 -6.98 -4.12
N ALA A 66 -9.30 -5.80 -4.34
CA ALA A 66 -8.18 -5.64 -5.26
C ALA A 66 -6.96 -6.49 -4.86
N TYR A 67 -6.67 -6.61 -3.56
CA TYR A 67 -5.61 -7.50 -3.08
C TYR A 67 -5.95 -8.98 -3.18
N ARG A 68 -7.21 -9.38 -2.98
CA ARG A 68 -7.66 -10.77 -3.14
C ARG A 68 -7.55 -11.25 -4.59
N MET A 69 -7.91 -10.38 -5.54
CA MET A 69 -7.89 -10.69 -6.97
C MET A 69 -6.49 -10.58 -7.57
N ALA A 70 -5.52 -10.02 -6.85
CA ALA A 70 -4.16 -9.94 -7.31
C ALA A 70 -3.51 -11.36 -7.30
N PRO A 71 -2.84 -11.78 -8.39
CA PRO A 71 -2.12 -13.06 -8.43
C PRO A 71 -1.23 -13.25 -7.19
N ARG A 72 -1.07 -14.43 -6.61
CA ARG A 72 -0.08 -14.56 -5.52
C ARG A 72 1.33 -14.54 -6.13
N SER A 73 2.24 -13.76 -5.55
CA SER A 73 3.66 -13.85 -5.92
C SER A 73 4.16 -15.22 -5.47
N ALA A 74 4.82 -15.98 -6.35
CA ALA A 74 5.50 -17.23 -5.99
C ALA A 74 6.77 -16.90 -5.18
N GLY A 75 6.61 -16.54 -3.92
CA GLY A 75 7.70 -16.21 -3.02
C GLY A 75 7.28 -16.56 -1.59
N ARG A 76 7.61 -17.78 -1.16
CA ARG A 76 7.56 -18.14 0.26
C ARG A 76 8.68 -17.39 0.98
N THR A 77 8.35 -16.29 1.65
CA THR A 77 9.23 -15.79 2.71
C THR A 77 8.82 -16.52 3.99
N ARG A 78 9.51 -17.63 4.32
CA ARG A 78 9.46 -18.14 5.70
C ARG A 78 10.04 -17.04 6.57
N ARG A 79 9.24 -16.51 7.49
CA ARG A 79 9.73 -15.72 8.61
C ARG A 79 10.53 -16.69 9.50
N THR A 80 11.85 -16.72 9.37
CA THR A 80 12.69 -17.28 10.43
C THR A 80 12.67 -16.28 11.56
N GLU A 81 11.85 -16.57 12.57
CA GLU A 81 12.06 -16.01 13.91
C GLU A 81 13.49 -16.36 14.32
N ARG A 82 14.34 -15.35 14.50
CA ARG A 82 15.51 -15.47 15.35
C ARG A 82 15.15 -14.84 16.68
N VAL A 83 15.30 -15.68 17.69
CA VAL A 83 15.21 -15.45 19.14
C VAL A 83 16.03 -14.24 19.56
#